data_AF-A0A6G3SMS9-F1
#
_entry.id   AF-A0A6G3SMS9-F1
#
_cell.length_a   1.000
_cell.length_b   1.000
_cell.length_c   1.000
_cell.angle_alpha   90.00
_cell.angle_beta   90.00
_cell.angle_gamma   90.00
#
_symmetry.space_group_name_H-M   'P 1'
#
loop_
_entity.id
_entity.type
_entity.pdbx_description
1 polymer ?
#
loop_
_entity_poly.entity_id
_entity_poly.type
_entity_poly.pdbx_seq_one_letter_code
_entity_poly.pdbx_strand_id
1 'polypeptide(L)'
;AAVLADLRRASEAEAPGRPVALVERQCADVARWLGLASVTLPRESAERLTFTTYTRRPGSSASRVVGVLPEDAGAARAADLRVHECAGPAPAGSTEDVWATTAARVWRSRSPELFREARELPGEPFAAGPLAVTALCAGVTLGPDERAAAAGWAADRPYALDAKRTGRLVEAIASPGIDDRSGPEFDAAGRLFGALEGRCPASVTAPLAAMLVTEAVRGGNGSLELPRRDAFAGPEGAAVAERLGPEILTELADTVGSRPVARTVQLLRVARLLGVDGTESLPGVVDRLAPALLAEASAAAHEGPPGFAPALLELLDEQFEVRTALLGALDRIAPQDPGAVARFLERVALPFTGTQALPHLRMCAEVPEAMATLGGDRAAVWHRVLRAAGLSPFAEPLVLRTAVGLVWEDRAPTVEEARLLLDAATSDSHRVAGTWARLV
;
A
#
# COMPACT_ATOMS: atom_id res chain seq x y z
N ALA A 1 -16.74 17.92 18.23
CA ALA A 1 -16.77 16.53 17.73
C ALA A 1 -17.30 15.59 18.81
N ALA A 2 -16.63 15.43 19.96
CA ALA A 2 -17.08 14.56 21.06
C ALA A 2 -18.55 14.77 21.48
N VAL A 3 -18.99 16.02 21.69
CA VAL A 3 -20.40 16.33 21.99
C VAL A 3 -21.34 15.85 20.88
N LEU A 4 -21.01 16.05 19.61
CA LEU A 4 -21.85 15.62 18.48
C LEU A 4 -21.93 14.09 18.37
N ALA A 5 -20.83 13.37 18.63
CA ALA A 5 -20.81 11.91 18.65
C ALA A 5 -21.72 11.34 19.75
N ASP A 6 -21.69 11.96 20.93
CA ASP A 6 -22.51 11.56 22.07
C ASP A 6 -23.99 11.91 21.88
N LEU A 7 -24.29 13.07 21.28
CA LEU A 7 -25.66 13.45 20.91
C LEU A 7 -26.23 12.53 19.81
N ARG A 8 -25.41 12.13 18.84
CA ARG A 8 -25.77 11.10 17.84
C ARG A 8 -26.14 9.79 18.54
N ARG A 9 -25.27 9.26 19.41
CA ARG A 9 -25.54 8.04 20.18
C ARG A 9 -26.77 8.15 21.08
N ALA A 10 -27.02 9.33 21.66
CA ALA A 10 -28.22 9.58 22.45
C ALA A 10 -29.51 9.61 21.60
N SER A 11 -29.41 9.89 20.30
CA SER A 11 -30.55 9.94 19.37
C SER A 11 -30.94 8.58 18.74
N GLU A 12 -30.15 7.53 18.99
CA GLU A 12 -30.39 6.18 18.47
C GLU A 12 -31.69 5.58 19.06
N ALA A 13 -32.36 4.76 18.25
CA ALA A 13 -33.68 4.19 18.55
C ALA A 13 -33.59 2.95 19.46
N GLU A 14 -32.59 2.10 19.23
CA GLU A 14 -32.29 0.94 20.07
C GLU A 14 -31.57 1.41 21.34
N ALA A 15 -32.08 1.02 22.50
CA ALA A 15 -31.59 1.29 23.86
C ALA A 15 -30.73 2.57 23.99
N PRO A 16 -31.32 3.74 24.33
CA PRO A 16 -30.54 4.97 24.45
C PRO A 16 -29.35 4.72 25.36
N GLY A 17 -28.13 4.90 24.81
CA GLY A 17 -26.94 4.79 25.64
C GLY A 17 -26.98 5.78 26.81
N ARG A 18 -25.98 5.72 27.69
CA ARG A 18 -25.85 6.63 28.85
C ARG A 18 -26.22 8.08 28.51
N PRO A 19 -27.11 8.74 29.29
CA PRO A 19 -27.48 10.13 29.05
C PRO A 19 -26.26 11.05 28.99
N VAL A 20 -26.38 12.11 28.20
CA VAL A 20 -25.30 13.09 27.97
C VAL A 20 -25.50 14.26 28.92
N ALA A 21 -24.48 14.58 29.72
CA ALA A 21 -24.47 15.75 30.58
C ALA A 21 -23.61 16.85 29.94
N LEU A 22 -24.22 18.00 29.66
CA LEU A 22 -23.55 19.19 29.16
C LEU A 22 -23.30 20.15 30.33
N VAL A 23 -22.04 20.34 30.68
CA VAL A 23 -21.63 21.26 31.76
C VAL A 23 -21.29 22.61 31.14
N GLU A 24 -22.10 23.62 31.45
CA GLU A 24 -21.92 24.99 30.96
C GLU A 24 -22.12 25.99 32.09
N ARG A 25 -21.51 27.17 31.95
CA ARG A 25 -21.66 28.27 32.93
C ARG A 25 -23.05 28.87 32.94
N GLN A 26 -23.76 28.83 31.80
CA GLN A 26 -25.10 29.36 31.64
C GLN A 26 -26.02 28.33 30.98
N CYS A 27 -27.25 28.22 31.47
CA CYS A 27 -28.26 27.32 30.89
C CYS A 27 -28.60 27.67 29.43
N ALA A 28 -28.39 28.94 29.04
CA ALA A 28 -28.56 29.39 27.66
C ALA A 28 -27.54 28.77 26.69
N ASP A 29 -26.32 28.46 27.16
CA ASP A 29 -25.29 27.82 26.35
C ASP A 29 -25.64 26.34 26.09
N VAL A 30 -26.27 25.66 27.06
CA VAL A 30 -26.86 24.33 26.86
C VAL A 30 -27.93 24.36 25.76
N ALA A 31 -28.77 25.39 25.73
CA ALA A 31 -29.77 25.55 24.66
C ALA A 31 -29.12 25.73 23.28
N ARG A 32 -27.95 26.37 23.19
CA ARG A 32 -27.20 26.47 21.92
C ARG A 32 -26.69 25.12 21.44
N TRP A 33 -26.24 24.24 22.33
CA TRP A 33 -25.86 22.87 21.99
C TRP A 33 -27.03 22.07 21.44
N LEU A 34 -28.23 22.28 21.96
CA LEU A 34 -29.46 21.65 21.45
C LEU A 34 -29.89 22.23 20.10
N GLY A 35 -29.73 23.55 19.91
CA GLY A 35 -29.92 24.20 18.62
C GLY A 35 -28.94 23.65 17.56
N LEU A 36 -27.67 23.48 17.92
CA LEU A 36 -26.67 22.81 17.09
C LEU A 36 -27.14 21.40 16.71
N ALA A 37 -27.53 20.59 17.71
CA ALA A 37 -28.01 19.22 17.48
C ALA A 37 -29.17 19.19 16.47
N SER A 38 -30.11 20.12 16.59
CA SER A 38 -31.28 20.23 15.71
C SER A 38 -30.92 20.57 14.27
N VAL A 39 -29.81 21.28 14.03
CA VAL A 39 -29.31 21.58 12.68
C VAL A 39 -28.53 20.38 12.13
N THR A 40 -27.67 19.78 12.94
CA THR A 40 -26.74 18.73 12.50
C THR A 40 -27.39 17.36 12.30
N LEU A 41 -28.27 16.95 13.22
CA LEU A 41 -28.85 15.61 13.23
C LEU A 41 -30.00 15.50 12.22
N PRO A 42 -30.22 14.32 11.60
CA PRO A 42 -31.46 14.03 10.90
C PRO A 42 -32.68 14.34 11.76
N ARG A 43 -33.77 14.77 11.12
CA ARG A 43 -34.97 15.25 11.83
C ARG A 43 -35.51 14.22 12.82
N GLU A 44 -35.67 12.97 12.39
CA GLU A 44 -36.18 11.90 13.23
C GLU A 44 -35.27 11.61 14.45
N SER A 45 -33.96 11.75 14.29
CA SER A 45 -32.99 11.61 15.37
C SER A 45 -33.08 12.78 16.35
N ALA A 46 -33.17 14.01 15.85
CA ALA A 46 -33.32 15.20 16.67
C ALA A 46 -34.61 15.15 17.51
N GLU A 47 -35.73 14.69 16.94
CA GLU A 47 -37.02 14.55 17.63
C GLU A 47 -36.98 13.54 18.79
N ARG A 48 -36.03 12.59 18.79
CA ARG A 48 -35.84 11.62 19.89
C ARG A 48 -35.04 12.17 21.06
N LEU A 49 -34.37 13.31 20.92
CA LEU A 49 -33.60 13.92 21.99
C LEU A 49 -34.52 14.63 22.99
N THR A 50 -34.83 13.97 24.10
CA THR A 50 -35.42 14.65 25.26
C THR A 50 -34.33 15.37 26.04
N PHE A 51 -34.61 16.61 26.46
CA PHE A 51 -33.61 17.43 27.14
C PHE A 51 -34.17 18.25 28.30
N THR A 52 -33.30 18.58 29.24
CA THR A 52 -33.47 19.71 30.16
C THR A 52 -32.24 20.61 30.05
N THR A 53 -32.44 21.93 30.03
CA THR A 53 -31.32 22.89 29.99
C THR A 53 -30.66 23.08 31.35
N TYR A 54 -31.27 22.59 32.43
CA TYR A 54 -30.72 22.65 33.78
C TYR A 54 -31.33 21.59 34.71
N THR A 55 -30.51 20.94 35.53
CA THR A 55 -30.93 20.14 36.69
C THR A 55 -29.82 20.10 37.75
N ARG A 56 -30.20 20.13 39.03
CA ARG A 56 -29.29 19.84 40.16
C ARG A 56 -29.17 18.35 40.47
N ARG A 57 -30.01 17.51 39.85
CA ARG A 57 -30.07 16.07 40.08
C ARG A 57 -29.97 15.33 38.74
N PRO A 58 -28.79 15.29 38.11
CA PRO A 58 -28.61 14.69 36.79
C PRO A 58 -28.98 13.20 36.76
N GLY A 59 -28.65 12.44 37.81
CA GLY A 59 -28.93 11.01 37.88
C GLY A 59 -30.40 10.60 38.00
N SER A 60 -31.31 11.53 38.31
CA SER A 60 -32.76 11.27 38.37
C SER A 60 -33.52 11.81 37.16
N SER A 61 -32.83 12.36 36.17
CA SER A 61 -33.47 12.93 34.98
C SER A 61 -33.86 11.82 34.00
N ALA A 62 -35.10 11.88 33.51
CA ALA A 62 -35.56 11.04 32.39
C ALA A 62 -35.11 11.58 31.01
N SER A 63 -34.42 12.72 30.97
CA SER A 63 -33.96 13.34 29.72
C SER A 63 -32.70 12.64 29.19
N ARG A 64 -32.63 12.45 27.88
CA ARG A 64 -31.43 11.90 27.20
C ARG A 64 -30.25 12.88 27.21
N VAL A 65 -30.53 14.19 27.28
CA VAL A 65 -29.53 15.25 27.44
C VAL A 65 -29.87 16.11 28.65
N VAL A 66 -28.90 16.34 29.53
CA VAL A 66 -29.08 17.15 30.74
C VAL A 66 -28.07 18.28 30.80
N GLY A 67 -28.56 19.51 30.97
CA GLY A 67 -27.74 20.65 31.33
C GLY A 67 -27.44 20.64 32.82
N VAL A 68 -26.17 20.83 33.17
CA VAL A 68 -25.70 20.90 34.56
C VAL A 68 -24.76 22.09 34.70
N LEU A 69 -24.74 22.71 35.88
CA LEU A 69 -23.75 23.74 36.20
C LEU A 69 -22.43 23.08 36.64
N PRO A 70 -21.29 23.79 36.61
CA PRO A 70 -19.99 23.24 36.96
C PRO A 70 -19.94 22.61 38.36
N GLU A 71 -20.64 23.17 39.34
CA GLU A 71 -20.75 22.62 40.70
C GLU A 71 -21.42 21.24 40.76
N ASP A 72 -22.30 20.93 39.80
CA ASP A 72 -23.07 19.69 39.75
C ASP A 72 -22.42 18.62 38.83
N ALA A 73 -21.29 18.93 38.18
CA ALA A 73 -20.60 18.03 37.26
C ALA A 73 -20.11 16.74 37.95
N GLY A 74 -19.71 16.82 39.22
CA GLY A 74 -19.33 15.65 40.03
C GLY A 74 -20.49 14.68 40.23
N ALA A 75 -21.70 15.20 40.46
CA ALA A 75 -22.90 14.38 40.60
C ALA A 75 -23.29 13.69 39.28
N ALA A 76 -23.07 14.35 38.13
CA ALA A 76 -23.29 13.72 36.82
C ALA A 76 -22.32 12.56 36.56
N ARG A 77 -21.04 12.72 36.91
CA ARG A 77 -20.04 11.63 36.81
C ARG A 77 -20.37 10.46 37.73
N ALA A 78 -20.75 10.75 38.98
CA ALA A 78 -21.12 9.72 39.96
C ALA A 78 -22.36 8.92 39.54
N ALA A 79 -23.24 9.52 38.74
CA ALA A 79 -24.41 8.86 38.15
C ALA A 79 -24.11 8.14 36.82
N ASP A 80 -22.83 8.02 36.42
CA ASP A 80 -22.40 7.32 35.21
C ASP A 80 -22.93 7.96 33.90
N LEU A 81 -23.12 9.27 33.87
CA LEU A 81 -23.46 10.03 32.66
C LEU A 81 -22.21 10.33 31.83
N ARG A 82 -22.39 10.53 30.52
CA ARG A 82 -21.33 11.03 29.64
C ARG A 82 -21.20 12.54 29.78
N VAL A 83 -20.23 12.99 30.57
CA VAL A 83 -20.05 14.39 30.95
C VAL A 83 -19.13 15.12 29.98
N HIS A 84 -19.65 16.20 29.37
CA HIS A 84 -18.87 17.14 28.55
C HIS A 84 -18.77 18.48 29.26
N GLU A 85 -17.57 18.82 29.72
CA GLU A 85 -17.26 20.15 30.25
C GLU A 85 -16.98 21.11 29.11
N CYS A 86 -18.03 21.81 28.66
CA CYS A 86 -18.01 22.60 27.43
C CYS A 86 -17.39 24.00 27.64
N ALA A 87 -17.41 24.51 28.87
CA ALA A 87 -16.74 25.75 29.28
C ALA A 87 -15.28 25.55 29.76
N GLY A 88 -14.79 24.31 29.74
CA GLY A 88 -13.45 23.93 30.19
C GLY A 88 -12.39 23.93 29.09
N PRO A 89 -11.14 23.57 29.41
CA PRO A 89 -10.12 23.34 28.39
C PRO A 89 -10.55 22.22 27.43
N ALA A 90 -10.12 22.31 26.17
CA ALA A 90 -10.44 21.31 25.18
C ALA A 90 -10.01 19.92 25.66
N PRO A 91 -10.86 18.89 25.52
CA PRO A 91 -10.53 17.55 25.99
C PRO A 91 -9.31 17.01 25.25
N ALA A 92 -8.42 16.34 25.99
CA ALA A 92 -7.29 15.63 25.42
C ALA A 92 -7.79 14.33 24.77
N GLY A 93 -8.09 14.39 23.47
CA GLY A 93 -8.51 13.24 22.67
C GLY A 93 -9.34 13.63 21.45
N SER A 94 -8.97 13.13 20.28
CA SER A 94 -9.84 13.13 19.11
C SER A 94 -10.90 12.04 19.27
N THR A 95 -12.12 12.31 18.80
CA THR A 95 -13.12 11.25 18.69
C THR A 95 -12.85 10.45 17.41
N GLU A 96 -12.94 9.13 17.48
CA GLU A 96 -12.85 8.24 16.31
C GLU A 96 -14.09 8.34 15.40
N ASP A 97 -15.13 9.06 15.84
CA ASP A 97 -16.34 9.28 15.05
C ASP A 97 -16.08 10.32 13.94
N VAL A 98 -15.73 9.82 12.75
CA VAL A 98 -15.41 10.62 11.55
C VAL A 98 -16.56 11.55 11.16
N TRP A 99 -17.81 11.12 11.29
CA TRP A 99 -18.96 11.97 11.01
C TRP A 99 -19.03 13.15 11.99
N ALA A 100 -18.85 12.89 13.28
CA ALA A 100 -18.91 13.93 14.32
C ALA A 100 -17.75 14.93 14.22
N THR A 101 -16.58 14.47 13.77
CA THR A 101 -15.43 15.34 13.48
C THR A 101 -15.70 16.21 12.25
N THR A 102 -16.22 15.63 11.17
CA THR A 102 -16.64 16.37 9.96
C THR A 102 -17.70 17.42 10.29
N ALA A 103 -18.75 17.03 11.02
CA ALA A 103 -19.84 17.92 11.44
C ALA A 103 -19.32 19.10 12.28
N ALA A 104 -18.38 18.85 13.19
CA ALA A 104 -17.76 19.90 13.98
C ALA A 104 -16.97 20.89 13.11
N ARG A 105 -16.27 20.42 12.06
CA ARG A 105 -15.55 21.29 11.12
C ARG A 105 -16.50 22.13 10.27
N VAL A 106 -17.57 21.55 9.73
CA VAL A 106 -18.63 22.24 8.99
C VAL A 106 -19.29 23.33 9.84
N TRP A 107 -19.56 23.04 11.12
CA TRP A 107 -20.11 24.04 12.01
C TRP A 107 -19.12 25.19 12.27
N ARG A 108 -17.84 24.86 12.50
CA ARG A 108 -16.79 25.86 12.73
C ARG A 108 -16.51 26.72 11.48
N SER A 109 -16.74 26.19 10.28
CA SER A 109 -16.66 26.94 9.02
C SER A 109 -17.89 27.83 8.77
N ARG A 110 -18.91 27.78 9.64
CA ARG A 110 -20.16 28.55 9.54
C ARG A 110 -20.99 28.20 8.31
N SER A 111 -21.00 26.93 7.92
CA SER A 111 -21.72 26.44 6.73
C SER A 111 -22.77 25.39 7.08
N PRO A 112 -23.79 25.71 7.91
CA PRO A 112 -24.80 24.73 8.33
C PRO A 112 -25.68 24.21 7.19
N GLU A 113 -25.78 24.93 6.08
CA GLU A 113 -26.51 24.52 4.87
C GLU A 113 -25.98 23.20 4.29
N LEU A 114 -24.70 22.89 4.51
CA LEU A 114 -24.06 21.66 4.01
C LEU A 114 -24.66 20.39 4.64
N PHE A 115 -25.25 20.47 5.83
CA PHE A 115 -25.96 19.33 6.42
C PHE A 115 -27.21 18.95 5.64
N ARG A 116 -27.89 19.93 5.01
CA ARG A 116 -29.05 19.67 4.17
C ARG A 116 -28.61 19.07 2.83
N GLU A 117 -27.57 19.65 2.22
CA GLU A 117 -27.01 19.13 0.95
C GLU A 117 -26.49 17.70 1.10
N ALA A 118 -25.83 17.38 2.21
CA ALA A 118 -25.35 16.03 2.48
C ALA A 118 -26.48 14.99 2.63
N ARG A 119 -27.69 15.41 3.05
CA ARG A 119 -28.87 14.53 3.16
C ARG A 119 -29.52 14.22 1.81
N GLU A 120 -29.25 15.03 0.78
CA GLU A 120 -29.72 14.79 -0.59
C GLU A 120 -28.87 13.71 -1.28
N LEU A 121 -27.67 13.42 -0.75
CA LEU A 121 -26.80 12.36 -1.25
C LEU A 121 -27.20 10.98 -0.67
N PRO A 122 -27.02 9.89 -1.43
CA PRO A 122 -27.35 8.56 -0.97
C PRO A 122 -26.42 8.07 0.16
N GLY A 123 -27.00 7.54 1.23
CA GLY A 123 -26.26 6.95 2.34
C GLY A 123 -27.11 6.74 3.58
N GLU A 124 -26.59 5.94 4.51
CA GLU A 124 -27.21 5.78 5.82
C GLU A 124 -27.13 7.09 6.63
N PRO A 125 -28.08 7.32 7.56
CA PRO A 125 -27.97 8.39 8.53
C PRO A 125 -26.60 8.37 9.23
N PHE A 126 -25.96 9.53 9.32
CA PHE A 126 -24.63 9.69 9.93
C PHE A 126 -23.47 9.01 9.21
N ALA A 127 -23.64 8.55 7.97
CA ALA A 127 -22.50 8.19 7.14
C ALA A 127 -21.55 9.40 6.99
N ALA A 128 -20.26 9.20 7.27
CA ALA A 128 -19.28 10.29 7.20
C ALA A 128 -19.05 10.78 5.76
N GLY A 129 -19.12 9.86 4.78
CA GLY A 129 -18.84 10.12 3.36
C GLY A 129 -19.63 11.28 2.74
N PRO A 130 -20.98 11.26 2.74
CA PRO A 130 -21.78 12.34 2.16
C PRO A 130 -21.47 13.73 2.71
N LEU A 131 -21.30 13.83 4.03
CA LEU A 131 -20.99 15.09 4.69
C LEU A 131 -19.56 15.55 4.37
N ALA A 132 -18.60 14.62 4.35
CA ALA A 132 -17.20 14.93 4.03
C ALA A 132 -17.03 15.35 2.57
N VAL A 133 -17.71 14.70 1.61
CA VAL A 133 -17.74 15.12 0.20
C VAL A 133 -18.28 16.53 0.06
N THR A 134 -19.44 16.80 0.69
CA THR A 134 -20.09 18.12 0.63
C THR A 134 -19.19 19.21 1.24
N ALA A 135 -18.54 18.91 2.37
CA ALA A 135 -17.61 19.80 3.04
C ALA A 135 -16.35 20.10 2.19
N LEU A 136 -15.74 19.08 1.58
CA LEU A 136 -14.59 19.25 0.67
C LEU A 136 -14.97 20.07 -0.57
N CYS A 137 -16.12 19.81 -1.17
CA CYS A 137 -16.62 20.57 -2.33
C CYS A 137 -16.89 22.05 -1.99
N ALA A 138 -17.13 22.37 -0.72
CA ALA A 138 -17.30 23.72 -0.19
C ALA A 138 -15.99 24.36 0.31
N GLY A 139 -14.85 23.65 0.23
CA GLY A 139 -13.55 24.16 0.65
C GLY A 139 -13.28 24.08 2.15
N VAL A 140 -14.04 23.26 2.90
CA VAL A 140 -13.78 23.03 4.33
C VAL A 140 -12.57 22.11 4.49
N THR A 141 -11.57 22.54 5.25
CA THR A 141 -10.37 21.74 5.52
C THR A 141 -10.68 20.56 6.44
N LEU A 142 -10.51 19.35 5.93
CA LEU A 142 -10.74 18.09 6.64
C LEU A 142 -9.43 17.36 6.96
N GLY A 143 -9.46 16.48 7.97
CA GLY A 143 -8.33 15.61 8.31
C GLY A 143 -8.28 14.34 7.45
N PRO A 144 -7.28 13.47 7.66
CA PRO A 144 -7.04 12.29 6.84
C PRO A 144 -8.22 11.30 6.86
N ASP A 145 -8.82 11.03 8.02
CA ASP A 145 -9.93 10.08 8.14
C ASP A 145 -11.18 10.57 7.42
N GLU A 146 -11.47 11.87 7.51
CA GLU A 146 -12.60 12.47 6.80
C GLU A 146 -12.37 12.50 5.28
N ARG A 147 -11.14 12.77 4.81
CA ARG A 147 -10.77 12.70 3.38
C ARG A 147 -10.87 11.27 2.86
N ALA A 148 -10.39 10.29 3.62
CA ALA A 148 -10.52 8.86 3.31
C ALA A 148 -11.99 8.44 3.21
N ALA A 149 -12.85 8.89 4.14
CA ALA A 149 -14.28 8.62 4.11
C ALA A 149 -14.98 9.25 2.88
N ALA A 150 -14.60 10.46 2.49
CA ALA A 150 -15.12 11.12 1.30
C ALA A 150 -14.72 10.35 0.02
N ALA A 151 -13.44 10.01 -0.11
CA ALA A 151 -12.92 9.26 -1.24
C ALA A 151 -13.55 7.86 -1.36
N GLY A 152 -13.64 7.13 -0.25
CA GLY A 152 -14.24 5.80 -0.21
C GLY A 152 -15.71 5.80 -0.58
N TRP A 153 -16.50 6.73 -0.03
CA TRP A 153 -17.92 6.83 -0.37
C TRP A 153 -18.16 7.15 -1.85
N ALA A 154 -17.34 8.04 -2.43
CA ALA A 154 -17.43 8.40 -3.84
C ALA A 154 -16.99 7.25 -4.76
N ALA A 155 -15.98 6.47 -4.35
CA ALA A 155 -15.53 5.27 -5.06
C ALA A 155 -16.63 4.21 -5.15
N ASP A 156 -17.35 3.97 -4.06
CA ASP A 156 -18.47 3.02 -4.01
C ASP A 156 -19.69 3.48 -4.83
N ARG A 157 -19.80 4.80 -5.09
CA ARG A 157 -20.97 5.43 -5.71
C ARG A 157 -20.56 6.42 -6.82
N PRO A 158 -19.94 5.93 -7.90
CA PRO A 158 -19.36 6.76 -8.95
C PRO A 158 -20.38 7.65 -9.68
N TYR A 159 -21.67 7.30 -9.62
CA TYR A 159 -22.77 8.05 -10.25
C TYR A 159 -23.54 8.97 -9.29
N ALA A 160 -23.17 9.02 -8.01
CA ALA A 160 -23.87 9.86 -7.03
C ALA A 160 -23.50 11.35 -7.13
N LEU A 161 -22.41 11.68 -7.84
CA LEU A 161 -21.94 13.05 -8.04
C LEU A 161 -21.99 13.43 -9.51
N ASP A 162 -22.39 14.67 -9.78
CA ASP A 162 -22.24 15.27 -11.11
C ASP A 162 -20.75 15.56 -11.41
N ALA A 163 -20.44 15.79 -12.69
CA ALA A 163 -19.06 16.02 -13.13
C ALA A 163 -18.37 17.20 -12.42
N LYS A 164 -19.13 18.25 -12.05
CA LYS A 164 -18.59 19.43 -11.37
C LYS A 164 -18.24 19.12 -9.91
N ARG A 165 -19.09 18.39 -9.20
CA ARG A 165 -18.83 17.93 -7.83
C ARG A 165 -17.69 16.93 -7.81
N THR A 166 -17.63 16.01 -8.77
CA THR A 166 -16.49 15.07 -8.92
C THR A 166 -15.17 15.81 -9.09
N GLY A 167 -15.10 16.79 -10.01
CA GLY A 167 -13.89 17.60 -10.20
C GLY A 167 -13.43 18.32 -8.92
N ARG A 168 -14.35 18.98 -8.22
CA ARG A 168 -14.05 19.65 -6.94
C ARG A 168 -13.57 18.70 -5.85
N LEU A 169 -14.19 17.53 -5.75
CA LEU A 169 -13.79 16.51 -4.79
C LEU A 169 -12.36 16.02 -5.07
N VAL A 170 -12.05 15.73 -6.34
CA VAL A 170 -10.71 15.31 -6.76
C VAL A 170 -9.69 16.40 -6.44
N GLU A 171 -9.94 17.65 -6.81
CA GLU A 171 -9.05 18.78 -6.51
C GLU A 171 -8.80 18.92 -5.00
N ALA A 172 -9.86 18.79 -4.17
CA ALA A 172 -9.74 18.91 -2.72
C ALA A 172 -8.93 17.76 -2.09
N ILE A 173 -9.12 16.52 -2.55
CA ILE A 173 -8.36 15.35 -2.07
C ILE A 173 -6.90 15.43 -2.52
N ALA A 174 -6.67 15.77 -3.78
CA ALA A 174 -5.35 15.82 -4.40
C ALA A 174 -4.60 17.14 -4.14
N SER A 175 -5.12 18.03 -3.29
CA SER A 175 -4.52 19.33 -3.04
C SER A 175 -3.05 19.20 -2.59
N PRO A 176 -2.13 19.98 -3.17
CA PRO A 176 -0.76 20.04 -2.69
C PRO A 176 -0.69 20.68 -1.29
N GLY A 177 0.36 20.39 -0.53
CA GLY A 177 0.62 20.98 0.80
C GLY A 177 -0.13 20.34 1.97
N ILE A 178 -0.71 19.15 1.76
CA ILE A 178 -1.25 18.31 2.84
C ILE A 178 -0.13 17.38 3.30
N ASP A 179 0.44 17.67 4.46
CA ASP A 179 1.58 16.92 5.03
C ASP A 179 1.14 15.78 5.98
N ASP A 180 -0.14 15.75 6.38
CA ASP A 180 -0.70 14.79 7.36
C ASP A 180 -1.38 13.57 6.72
N ARG A 181 -1.00 13.22 5.50
CA ARG A 181 -1.62 12.11 4.74
C ARG A 181 -1.36 10.77 5.39
N SER A 182 -2.36 9.88 5.33
CA SER A 182 -2.30 8.53 5.91
C SER A 182 -2.43 7.44 4.83
N GLY A 183 -1.95 6.23 5.12
CA GLY A 183 -2.13 5.06 4.24
C GLY A 183 -3.60 4.82 3.83
N PRO A 184 -4.56 4.79 4.77
CA PRO A 184 -5.98 4.65 4.44
C PRO A 184 -6.53 5.73 3.51
N GLU A 185 -6.01 6.95 3.58
CA GLU A 185 -6.38 8.03 2.66
C GLU A 185 -5.91 7.72 1.23
N PHE A 186 -4.68 7.26 1.07
CA PHE A 186 -4.15 6.84 -0.23
C PHE A 186 -4.89 5.64 -0.80
N ASP A 187 -5.22 4.64 0.02
CA ASP A 187 -5.98 3.46 -0.42
C ASP A 187 -7.39 3.86 -0.90
N ALA A 188 -8.05 4.77 -0.18
CA ALA A 188 -9.36 5.29 -0.58
C ALA A 188 -9.27 6.15 -1.85
N ALA A 189 -8.20 6.94 -2.01
CA ALA A 189 -7.94 7.70 -3.22
C ALA A 189 -7.64 6.81 -4.43
N GLY A 190 -6.92 5.70 -4.24
CA GLY A 190 -6.68 4.68 -5.27
C GLY A 190 -7.98 4.05 -5.76
N ARG A 191 -8.87 3.66 -4.83
CA ARG A 191 -10.22 3.15 -5.17
C ARG A 191 -11.05 4.19 -5.91
N LEU A 192 -11.01 5.45 -5.48
CA LEU A 192 -11.69 6.55 -6.17
C LEU A 192 -11.14 6.74 -7.58
N PHE A 193 -9.82 6.75 -7.75
CA PHE A 193 -9.20 6.85 -9.06
C PHE A 193 -9.67 5.71 -9.99
N GLY A 194 -9.60 4.46 -9.54
CA GLY A 194 -10.08 3.31 -10.32
C GLY A 194 -11.57 3.37 -10.64
N ALA A 195 -12.40 3.92 -9.74
CA ALA A 195 -13.82 4.15 -9.99
C ALA A 195 -14.08 5.27 -11.00
N LEU A 196 -13.19 6.25 -11.15
CA LEU A 196 -13.34 7.33 -12.13
C LEU A 196 -12.67 7.02 -13.47
N GLU A 197 -11.73 6.08 -13.50
CA GLU A 197 -11.02 5.66 -14.72
C GLU A 197 -12.02 5.15 -15.79
N GLY A 198 -11.88 5.67 -17.01
CA GLY A 198 -12.81 5.37 -18.12
C GLY A 198 -14.19 6.03 -18.01
N ARG A 199 -14.53 6.66 -16.87
CA ARG A 199 -15.79 7.40 -16.66
C ARG A 199 -15.63 8.91 -16.73
N CYS A 200 -14.48 9.41 -16.30
CA CYS A 200 -14.14 10.83 -16.35
C CYS A 200 -12.99 11.09 -17.33
N PRO A 201 -12.91 12.30 -17.91
CA PRO A 201 -11.74 12.72 -18.67
C PRO A 201 -10.47 12.65 -17.82
N ALA A 202 -9.33 12.34 -18.45
CA ALA A 202 -8.03 12.26 -17.77
C ALA A 202 -7.66 13.55 -17.02
N SER A 203 -8.07 14.72 -17.51
CA SER A 203 -7.86 16.01 -16.84
C SER A 203 -8.52 16.10 -15.47
N VAL A 204 -9.61 15.36 -15.23
CA VAL A 204 -10.29 15.32 -13.92
C VAL A 204 -9.57 14.37 -12.96
N THR A 205 -9.04 13.26 -13.44
CA THR A 205 -8.39 12.23 -12.59
C THR A 205 -6.88 12.44 -12.43
N ALA A 206 -6.26 13.27 -13.26
CA ALA A 206 -4.82 13.56 -13.25
C ALA A 206 -4.29 14.02 -11.87
N PRO A 207 -4.99 14.87 -11.08
CA PRO A 207 -4.51 15.24 -9.75
C PRO A 207 -4.41 14.03 -8.79
N LEU A 208 -5.37 13.10 -8.83
CA LEU A 208 -5.30 11.88 -8.03
C LEU A 208 -4.16 10.98 -8.50
N ALA A 209 -3.99 10.80 -9.81
CA ALA A 209 -2.90 10.01 -10.36
C ALA A 209 -1.52 10.58 -9.96
N ALA A 210 -1.35 11.90 -10.03
CA ALA A 210 -0.14 12.60 -9.60
C ALA A 210 0.14 12.43 -8.11
N MET A 211 -0.90 12.50 -7.27
CA MET A 211 -0.80 12.29 -5.83
C MET A 211 -0.35 10.85 -5.50
N LEU A 212 -1.02 9.85 -6.07
CA LEU A 212 -0.73 8.43 -5.89
C LEU A 212 0.69 8.05 -6.32
N VAL A 213 1.15 8.55 -7.48
CA VAL A 213 2.51 8.29 -7.95
C VAL A 213 3.56 9.04 -7.15
N THR A 214 3.27 10.27 -6.69
CA THR A 214 4.20 10.99 -5.81
C THR A 214 4.42 10.22 -4.51
N GLU A 215 3.36 9.66 -3.93
CA GLU A 215 3.47 8.81 -2.75
C GLU A 215 4.26 7.52 -3.04
N ALA A 216 3.98 6.88 -4.17
CA ALA A 216 4.74 5.72 -4.61
C ALA A 216 6.22 6.03 -4.86
N VAL A 217 6.60 7.25 -5.25
CA VAL A 217 8.01 7.67 -5.37
C VAL A 217 8.61 8.05 -4.01
N ARG A 218 7.84 8.44 -3.01
CA ARG A 218 8.40 8.81 -1.68
C ARG A 218 8.41 7.67 -0.68
N GLY A 219 7.70 6.58 -0.97
CA GLY A 219 7.82 5.31 -0.25
C GLY A 219 7.08 5.26 1.09
N GLY A 220 6.08 6.13 1.33
CA GLY A 220 5.30 6.08 2.57
C GLY A 220 4.19 5.01 2.58
N ASN A 221 3.72 4.55 1.41
CA ASN A 221 2.79 3.40 1.30
C ASN A 221 3.24 2.39 0.23
N GLY A 222 3.75 1.23 0.67
CA GLY A 222 4.26 0.16 -0.21
C GLY A 222 3.19 -0.71 -0.86
N SER A 223 1.91 -0.55 -0.52
CA SER A 223 0.78 -1.36 -1.04
C SER A 223 -0.08 -0.63 -2.08
N LEU A 224 0.41 0.50 -2.58
CA LEU A 224 -0.38 1.41 -3.39
C LEU A 224 -0.54 0.87 -4.83
N GLU A 225 -1.77 0.57 -5.24
CA GLU A 225 -2.07 0.22 -6.63
C GLU A 225 -1.78 1.41 -7.54
N LEU A 226 -0.87 1.21 -8.51
CA LEU A 226 -0.44 2.28 -9.41
C LEU A 226 -1.51 2.55 -10.48
N PRO A 227 -1.77 3.82 -10.83
CA PRO A 227 -2.61 4.16 -11.98
C PRO A 227 -2.08 3.55 -13.28
N ARG A 228 -2.96 3.31 -14.26
CA ARG A 228 -2.54 2.85 -15.60
C ARG A 228 -1.80 3.95 -16.35
N ARG A 229 -1.00 3.54 -17.33
CA ARG A 229 -0.18 4.46 -18.15
C ARG A 229 -1.00 5.56 -18.83
N ASP A 230 -2.21 5.25 -19.27
CA ASP A 230 -3.08 6.21 -19.96
C ASP A 230 -3.49 7.39 -19.06
N ALA A 231 -3.40 7.25 -17.74
CA ALA A 231 -3.63 8.33 -16.77
C ALA A 231 -2.58 9.46 -16.87
N PHE A 232 -1.42 9.16 -17.46
CA PHE A 232 -0.32 10.12 -17.66
C PHE A 232 -0.19 10.52 -19.13
N ALA A 233 -1.19 10.23 -19.96
CA ALA A 233 -1.23 10.76 -21.32
C ALA A 233 -1.57 12.26 -21.28
N GLY A 234 -0.72 13.09 -21.90
CA GLY A 234 -0.95 14.53 -22.03
C GLY A 234 -0.01 15.40 -21.17
N PRO A 235 -0.25 16.72 -21.14
CA PRO A 235 0.66 17.68 -20.52
C PRO A 235 0.74 17.53 -18.99
N GLU A 236 -0.35 17.13 -18.33
CA GLU A 236 -0.37 16.90 -16.89
C GLU A 236 0.54 15.74 -16.50
N GLY A 237 0.51 14.63 -17.27
CA GLY A 237 1.40 13.49 -17.05
C GLY A 237 2.87 13.82 -17.32
N ALA A 238 3.15 14.61 -18.36
CA ALA A 238 4.50 15.10 -18.65
C ALA A 238 5.07 15.95 -17.51
N ALA A 239 4.26 16.84 -16.90
CA ALA A 239 4.67 17.64 -15.76
C ALA A 239 4.97 16.77 -14.51
N VAL A 240 4.23 15.68 -14.30
CA VAL A 240 4.52 14.71 -13.24
C VAL A 240 5.85 13.99 -13.50
N ALA A 241 6.08 13.54 -14.74
CA ALA A 241 7.32 12.88 -15.14
C ALA A 241 8.54 13.80 -15.01
N GLU A 242 8.44 15.06 -15.42
CA GLU A 242 9.50 16.06 -15.30
C GLU A 242 9.89 16.31 -13.84
N ARG A 243 8.90 16.40 -12.95
CA ARG A 243 9.12 16.61 -11.51
C ARG A 243 9.71 15.39 -10.82
N LEU A 244 9.16 14.20 -11.06
CA LEU A 244 9.52 12.98 -10.33
C LEU A 244 10.68 12.19 -10.95
N GLY A 245 10.96 12.37 -12.25
CA GLY A 245 12.02 11.66 -12.95
C GLY A 245 13.39 11.75 -12.27
N PRO A 246 13.87 12.96 -11.90
CA PRO A 246 15.13 13.11 -11.16
C PRO A 246 15.14 12.43 -9.79
N GLU A 247 14.03 12.48 -9.05
CA GLU A 247 13.88 11.79 -7.75
C GLU A 247 14.00 10.28 -7.93
N ILE A 248 13.28 9.71 -8.92
CA ILE A 248 13.30 8.28 -9.24
C ILE A 248 14.70 7.82 -9.65
N LEU A 249 15.36 8.54 -10.56
CA LEU A 249 16.69 8.16 -11.05
C LEU A 249 17.74 8.26 -9.93
N THR A 250 17.67 9.30 -9.10
CA THR A 250 18.56 9.48 -7.96
C THR A 250 18.38 8.34 -6.97
N GLU A 251 17.13 7.99 -6.63
CA GLU A 251 16.87 6.89 -5.73
C GLU A 251 17.33 5.55 -6.33
N LEU A 252 16.99 5.25 -7.59
CA LEU A 252 17.45 4.03 -8.26
C LEU A 252 18.98 3.93 -8.31
N ALA A 253 19.68 5.04 -8.56
CA ALA A 253 21.13 5.10 -8.61
C ALA A 253 21.80 4.97 -7.23
N ASP A 254 21.09 5.33 -6.15
CA ASP A 254 21.63 5.30 -4.79
C ASP A 254 22.18 3.91 -4.42
N THR A 255 23.41 3.92 -3.92
CA THR A 255 24.18 2.75 -3.51
C THR A 255 24.27 2.60 -2.00
N VAL A 256 23.70 3.54 -1.23
CA VAL A 256 23.79 3.56 0.22
C VAL A 256 22.75 2.61 0.82
N GLY A 257 23.25 1.51 1.41
CA GLY A 257 22.42 0.51 2.09
C GLY A 257 21.74 -0.48 1.13
N SER A 258 21.22 -1.56 1.72
CA SER A 258 20.41 -2.55 0.97
C SER A 258 18.98 -2.06 0.89
N ARG A 259 18.54 -1.65 -0.31
CA ARG A 259 17.15 -1.30 -0.57
C ARG A 259 16.28 -2.56 -0.63
N PRO A 260 15.08 -2.58 0.00
CA PRO A 260 14.16 -3.69 -0.16
C PRO A 260 13.81 -3.97 -1.63
N VAL A 261 13.70 -5.24 -2.02
CA VAL A 261 13.33 -5.65 -3.38
C VAL A 261 12.03 -4.99 -3.83
N ALA A 262 11.01 -5.02 -2.97
CA ALA A 262 9.70 -4.42 -3.25
C ALA A 262 9.81 -2.93 -3.62
N ARG A 263 10.71 -2.20 -2.97
CA ARG A 263 10.95 -0.78 -3.23
C ARG A 263 11.59 -0.54 -4.59
N THR A 264 12.60 -1.35 -4.94
CA THR A 264 13.26 -1.27 -6.25
C THR A 264 12.29 -1.61 -7.38
N VAL A 265 11.47 -2.65 -7.21
CA VAL A 265 10.43 -3.05 -8.17
C VAL A 265 9.40 -1.92 -8.34
N GLN A 266 8.94 -1.30 -7.26
CA GLN A 266 8.01 -0.17 -7.30
C GLN A 266 8.58 1.00 -8.11
N LEU A 267 9.84 1.39 -7.87
CA LEU A 267 10.48 2.49 -8.61
C LEU A 267 10.63 2.19 -10.10
N LEU A 268 11.00 0.96 -10.48
CA LEU A 268 11.09 0.57 -11.90
C LEU A 268 9.71 0.58 -12.59
N ARG A 269 8.65 0.16 -11.89
CA ARG A 269 7.28 0.27 -12.41
C ARG A 269 6.85 1.73 -12.60
N VAL A 270 7.14 2.58 -11.63
CA VAL A 270 6.84 4.02 -11.72
C VAL A 270 7.65 4.71 -12.83
N ALA A 271 8.95 4.38 -12.97
CA ALA A 271 9.78 4.91 -14.05
C ALA A 271 9.16 4.60 -15.42
N ARG A 272 8.72 3.36 -15.63
CA ARG A 272 8.03 2.94 -16.85
C ARG A 272 6.70 3.65 -17.05
N LEU A 273 5.91 3.78 -15.98
CA LEU A 273 4.61 4.45 -15.99
C LEU A 273 4.73 5.90 -16.47
N LEU A 274 5.74 6.61 -15.97
CA LEU A 274 6.03 8.00 -16.32
C LEU A 274 6.88 8.17 -17.59
N GLY A 275 7.35 7.09 -18.19
CA GLY A 275 8.24 7.14 -19.36
C GLY A 275 9.63 7.72 -19.07
N VAL A 276 10.11 7.59 -17.83
CA VAL A 276 11.46 8.01 -17.42
C VAL A 276 12.49 7.06 -18.03
N ASP A 277 13.46 7.59 -18.76
CA ASP A 277 14.56 6.80 -19.32
C ASP A 277 15.56 6.43 -18.22
N GLY A 278 15.59 5.15 -17.84
CA GLY A 278 16.51 4.59 -16.87
C GLY A 278 17.60 3.70 -17.47
N THR A 279 17.80 3.74 -18.80
CA THR A 279 18.72 2.82 -19.51
C THR A 279 20.15 2.85 -18.97
N GLU A 280 20.68 4.03 -18.64
CA GLU A 280 22.01 4.19 -18.05
C GLU A 280 22.11 3.64 -16.61
N SER A 281 21.02 3.71 -15.84
CA SER A 281 20.99 3.26 -14.45
C SER A 281 20.71 1.76 -14.31
N LEU A 282 20.08 1.16 -15.33
CA LEU A 282 19.59 -0.22 -15.29
C LEU A 282 20.67 -1.25 -14.93
N PRO A 283 21.89 -1.25 -15.52
CA PRO A 283 22.93 -2.22 -15.17
C PRO A 283 23.27 -2.21 -13.67
N GLY A 284 23.49 -1.03 -13.09
CA GLY A 284 23.79 -0.89 -11.67
C GLY A 284 22.62 -1.29 -10.78
N VAL A 285 21.38 -1.02 -11.20
CA VAL A 285 20.18 -1.44 -10.49
C VAL A 285 20.04 -2.96 -10.49
N VAL A 286 20.22 -3.65 -11.63
CA VAL A 286 20.08 -5.11 -11.69
C VAL A 286 21.20 -5.85 -10.97
N ASP A 287 22.43 -5.31 -10.99
CA ASP A 287 23.57 -5.88 -10.27
C ASP A 287 23.37 -5.83 -8.74
N ARG A 288 22.56 -4.88 -8.24
CA ARG A 288 22.12 -4.83 -6.84
C ARG A 288 20.85 -5.62 -6.56
N LEU A 289 19.89 -5.59 -7.48
CA LEU A 289 18.60 -6.26 -7.31
C LEU A 289 18.75 -7.78 -7.31
N ALA A 290 19.57 -8.34 -8.20
CA ALA A 290 19.77 -9.78 -8.30
C ALA A 290 20.26 -10.44 -6.99
N PRO A 291 21.32 -9.97 -6.30
CA PRO A 291 21.70 -10.53 -5.01
C PRO A 291 20.67 -10.24 -3.91
N ALA A 292 20.00 -9.08 -3.94
CA ALA A 292 18.95 -8.76 -2.96
C ALA A 292 17.74 -9.72 -3.05
N LEU A 293 17.35 -10.13 -4.27
CA LEU A 293 16.31 -11.14 -4.50
C LEU A 293 16.64 -12.46 -3.81
N LEU A 294 17.88 -12.93 -3.96
CA LEU A 294 18.33 -14.18 -3.33
C LEU A 294 18.38 -14.06 -1.80
N ALA A 295 18.87 -12.93 -1.29
CA ALA A 295 18.96 -12.69 0.15
C ALA A 295 17.58 -12.61 0.83
N GLU A 296 16.65 -11.83 0.28
CA GLU A 296 15.29 -11.70 0.82
C GLU A 296 14.48 -12.99 0.67
N ALA A 297 14.63 -13.69 -0.46
CA ALA A 297 14.00 -14.99 -0.63
C ALA A 297 14.52 -16.01 0.39
N SER A 298 15.83 -16.00 0.71
CA SER A 298 16.40 -16.86 1.74
C SER A 298 15.90 -16.51 3.16
N ALA A 299 15.73 -15.22 3.46
CA ALA A 299 15.26 -14.74 4.76
C ALA A 299 13.78 -15.00 5.02
N ALA A 300 12.95 -15.03 3.97
CA ALA A 300 11.52 -15.35 4.07
C ALA A 300 11.34 -16.84 4.45
N ALA A 301 11.19 -17.09 5.75
CA ALA A 301 10.97 -18.42 6.32
C ALA A 301 9.74 -19.13 5.72
N HIS A 302 9.94 -20.41 5.39
CA HIS A 302 9.03 -21.50 4.99
C HIS A 302 7.53 -21.22 4.73
N GLU A 303 7.12 -21.74 3.56
CA GLU A 303 5.79 -21.79 2.91
C GLU A 303 5.32 -20.53 2.18
N GLY A 304 5.56 -20.52 0.86
CA GLY A 304 4.99 -19.57 -0.09
C GLY A 304 6.01 -18.76 -0.89
N PRO A 305 5.59 -18.16 -2.02
CA PRO A 305 6.40 -17.20 -2.75
C PRO A 305 6.70 -15.97 -1.87
N PRO A 306 7.88 -15.34 -2.00
CA PRO A 306 8.19 -14.13 -1.25
C PRO A 306 7.20 -13.01 -1.61
N GLY A 307 6.91 -12.10 -0.66
CA GLY A 307 5.89 -11.06 -0.84
C GLY A 307 6.12 -10.12 -2.04
N PHE A 308 7.36 -9.99 -2.51
CA PHE A 308 7.70 -9.22 -3.71
C PHE A 308 7.41 -9.95 -5.03
N ALA A 309 7.19 -11.27 -5.02
CA ALA A 309 7.16 -12.09 -6.24
C ALA A 309 6.05 -11.68 -7.23
N PRO A 310 4.80 -11.40 -6.81
CA PRO A 310 3.76 -10.98 -7.76
C PRO A 310 4.14 -9.70 -8.51
N ALA A 311 4.59 -8.67 -7.79
CA ALA A 311 5.00 -7.39 -8.38
C ALA A 311 6.25 -7.53 -9.27
N LEU A 312 7.18 -8.42 -8.92
CA LEU A 312 8.34 -8.74 -9.75
C LEU A 312 7.89 -9.39 -11.07
N LEU A 313 7.01 -10.40 -11.03
CA LEU A 313 6.56 -11.09 -12.24
C LEU A 313 5.79 -10.16 -13.18
N GLU A 314 4.92 -9.29 -12.63
CA GLU A 314 4.26 -8.22 -13.41
C GLU A 314 5.30 -7.30 -14.08
N LEU A 315 6.31 -6.84 -13.33
CA LEU A 315 7.39 -6.01 -13.88
C LEU A 315 8.12 -6.70 -15.04
N LEU A 316 8.41 -8.00 -14.91
CA LEU A 316 9.13 -8.78 -15.92
C LEU A 316 8.29 -9.06 -17.17
N ASP A 317 6.96 -9.14 -17.03
CA ASP A 317 6.05 -9.25 -18.17
C ASP A 317 5.95 -7.92 -18.93
N GLU A 318 5.86 -6.80 -18.21
CA GLU A 318 5.69 -5.46 -18.77
C GLU A 318 6.97 -4.84 -19.35
N GLN A 319 8.15 -5.20 -18.82
CA GLN A 319 9.43 -4.55 -19.11
C GLN A 319 10.50 -5.51 -19.62
N PHE A 320 10.53 -5.70 -20.95
CA PHE A 320 11.48 -6.59 -21.64
C PHE A 320 12.95 -6.34 -21.28
N GLU A 321 13.38 -5.07 -21.21
CA GLU A 321 14.77 -4.72 -20.92
C GLU A 321 15.16 -5.09 -19.48
N VAL A 322 14.28 -4.81 -18.51
CA VAL A 322 14.49 -5.19 -17.11
C VAL A 322 14.56 -6.72 -16.98
N ARG A 323 13.68 -7.45 -17.67
CA ARG A 323 13.72 -8.91 -17.72
C ARG A 323 15.03 -9.44 -18.26
N THR A 324 15.46 -8.94 -19.41
CA THR A 324 16.71 -9.41 -20.04
C THR A 324 17.92 -9.10 -19.16
N ALA A 325 18.00 -7.89 -18.60
CA ALA A 325 19.08 -7.49 -17.73
C ALA A 325 19.11 -8.27 -16.40
N LEU A 326 17.95 -8.48 -15.77
CA LEU A 326 17.85 -9.22 -14.51
C LEU A 326 18.19 -10.71 -14.68
N LEU A 327 17.67 -11.34 -15.74
CA LEU A 327 17.99 -12.73 -16.05
C LEU A 327 19.48 -12.90 -16.33
N GLY A 328 20.09 -11.98 -17.09
CA GLY A 328 21.53 -11.98 -17.30
C GLY A 328 22.33 -11.80 -15.99
N ALA A 329 21.87 -10.93 -15.10
CA ALA A 329 22.51 -10.72 -13.79
C ALA A 329 22.43 -11.97 -12.90
N LEU A 330 21.27 -12.63 -12.83
CA LEU A 330 21.11 -13.88 -12.08
C LEU A 330 21.94 -15.03 -12.68
N ASP A 331 22.03 -15.13 -14.01
CA ASP A 331 22.87 -16.12 -14.69
C ASP A 331 24.36 -15.92 -14.39
N ARG A 332 24.83 -14.67 -14.27
CA ARG A 332 26.20 -14.35 -13.82
C ARG A 332 26.47 -14.75 -12.36
N ILE A 333 25.45 -14.70 -11.49
CA ILE A 333 25.57 -15.05 -10.07
C ILE A 333 25.54 -16.57 -9.86
N ALA A 334 24.78 -17.30 -10.68
CA ALA A 334 24.55 -18.73 -10.52
C ALA A 334 25.82 -19.61 -10.41
N PRO A 335 26.94 -19.36 -11.12
CA PRO A 335 28.19 -20.11 -10.88
C PRO A 335 28.80 -19.90 -9.49
N GLN A 336 28.55 -18.76 -8.85
CA GLN A 336 29.09 -18.42 -7.54
C GLN A 336 28.26 -19.03 -6.40
N ASP A 337 26.93 -19.01 -6.56
CA ASP A 337 25.98 -19.56 -5.58
C ASP A 337 24.80 -20.28 -6.27
N PRO A 338 25.05 -21.46 -6.86
CA PRO A 338 24.02 -22.18 -7.63
C PRO A 338 22.83 -22.64 -6.77
N GLY A 339 23.08 -23.02 -5.52
CA GLY A 339 22.04 -23.49 -4.60
C GLY A 339 21.07 -22.39 -4.20
N ALA A 340 21.56 -21.17 -3.93
CA ALA A 340 20.69 -20.02 -3.67
C ALA A 340 19.80 -19.68 -4.86
N VAL A 341 20.34 -19.73 -6.08
CA VAL A 341 19.57 -19.48 -7.30
C VAL A 341 18.53 -20.58 -7.54
N ALA A 342 18.89 -21.86 -7.37
CA ALA A 342 17.95 -22.97 -7.52
C ALA A 342 16.76 -22.86 -6.54
N ARG A 343 17.04 -22.64 -5.25
CA ARG A 343 16.00 -22.43 -4.21
C ARG A 343 15.12 -21.22 -4.49
N PHE A 344 15.67 -20.17 -5.09
CA PHE A 344 14.88 -19.01 -5.51
C PHE A 344 13.94 -19.37 -6.67
N LEU A 345 14.41 -20.09 -7.69
CA LEU A 345 13.61 -20.50 -8.85
C LEU A 345 12.51 -21.51 -8.50
N GLU A 346 12.70 -22.34 -7.48
CA GLU A 346 11.63 -23.20 -6.93
C GLU A 346 10.45 -22.40 -6.38
N ARG A 347 10.70 -21.18 -5.89
CA ARG A 347 9.69 -20.31 -5.26
C ARG A 347 9.14 -19.25 -6.21
N VAL A 348 9.91 -18.86 -7.22
CA VAL A 348 9.57 -17.80 -8.17
C VAL A 348 9.79 -18.30 -9.59
N ALA A 349 8.68 -18.57 -10.29
CA ALA A 349 8.69 -19.04 -11.67
C ALA A 349 9.05 -17.91 -12.64
N LEU A 350 10.34 -17.64 -12.82
CA LEU A 350 10.82 -16.59 -13.72
C LEU A 350 10.52 -16.93 -15.20
N PRO A 351 10.06 -15.95 -16.00
CA PRO A 351 9.77 -16.17 -17.42
C PRO A 351 11.06 -16.02 -18.24
N PHE A 352 11.82 -17.10 -18.44
CA PHE A 352 12.90 -17.12 -19.43
C PHE A 352 12.57 -18.12 -20.56
N THR A 353 12.71 -17.66 -21.80
CA THR A 353 12.46 -18.48 -22.99
C THR A 353 13.72 -19.25 -23.38
N GLY A 354 13.55 -20.42 -23.99
CA GLY A 354 14.66 -21.25 -24.50
C GLY A 354 15.55 -20.59 -25.58
N THR A 355 15.26 -19.36 -25.96
CA THR A 355 16.02 -18.58 -26.95
C THR A 355 17.18 -17.77 -26.35
N GLN A 356 17.15 -17.42 -25.06
CA GLN A 356 18.22 -16.65 -24.42
C GLN A 356 19.33 -17.59 -23.92
N ALA A 357 20.60 -17.24 -24.17
CA ALA A 357 21.75 -17.98 -23.66
C ALA A 357 21.93 -17.71 -22.15
N LEU A 358 21.20 -18.48 -21.33
CA LEU A 358 21.22 -18.43 -19.87
C LEU A 358 21.56 -19.82 -19.31
N PRO A 359 22.78 -20.32 -19.59
CA PRO A 359 23.15 -21.71 -19.32
C PRO A 359 23.03 -22.05 -17.83
N HIS A 360 23.45 -21.15 -16.94
CA HIS A 360 23.49 -21.42 -15.51
C HIS A 360 22.10 -21.36 -14.88
N LEU A 361 21.25 -20.43 -15.31
CA LEU A 361 19.85 -20.37 -14.86
C LEU A 361 19.07 -21.61 -15.28
N ARG A 362 19.26 -22.10 -16.50
CA ARG A 362 18.62 -23.35 -16.97
C ARG A 362 19.03 -24.54 -16.11
N MET A 363 20.31 -24.62 -15.77
CA MET A 363 20.82 -25.65 -14.87
C MET A 363 20.17 -25.57 -13.48
N CYS A 364 20.08 -24.37 -12.90
CA CYS A 364 19.43 -24.15 -11.62
C CYS A 364 17.93 -24.44 -11.65
N ALA A 365 17.24 -24.19 -12.76
CA ALA A 365 15.82 -24.52 -12.92
C ALA A 365 15.57 -26.03 -13.12
N GLU A 366 16.52 -26.74 -13.73
CA GLU A 366 16.39 -28.18 -14.01
C GLU A 366 16.63 -29.05 -12.77
N VAL A 367 17.49 -28.61 -11.82
CA VAL A 367 17.92 -29.45 -10.71
C VAL A 367 16.79 -30.05 -9.87
N PRO A 368 15.68 -29.35 -9.55
CA PRO A 368 14.64 -29.92 -8.70
C PRO A 368 13.92 -31.09 -9.39
N GLU A 369 13.61 -30.95 -10.68
CA GLU A 369 13.00 -32.02 -11.47
C GLU A 369 13.97 -33.19 -11.67
N ALA A 370 15.25 -32.90 -11.92
CA ALA A 370 16.28 -33.92 -12.06
C ALA A 370 16.42 -34.75 -10.78
N MET A 371 16.47 -34.11 -9.61
CA MET A 371 16.53 -34.79 -8.31
C MET A 371 15.26 -35.60 -8.03
N ALA A 372 14.08 -35.06 -8.34
CA ALA A 372 12.81 -35.75 -8.14
C ALA A 372 12.67 -37.02 -9.02
N THR A 373 13.17 -36.97 -10.26
CA THR A 373 13.03 -38.08 -11.23
C THR A 373 14.13 -39.12 -11.13
N LEU A 374 15.37 -38.72 -10.83
CA LEU A 374 16.54 -39.60 -10.81
C LEU A 374 16.91 -40.05 -9.38
N GLY A 375 16.25 -39.49 -8.37
CA GLY A 375 16.45 -39.86 -6.97
C GLY A 375 17.88 -39.57 -6.49
N GLY A 376 18.47 -40.53 -5.77
CA GLY A 376 19.81 -40.39 -5.19
C GLY A 376 20.99 -40.56 -6.16
N ASP A 377 20.74 -40.81 -7.45
CA ASP A 377 21.79 -40.97 -8.47
C ASP A 377 22.34 -39.61 -8.91
N ARG A 378 23.33 -39.13 -8.15
CA ARG A 378 24.00 -37.85 -8.38
C ARG A 378 24.71 -37.79 -9.74
N ALA A 379 25.24 -38.90 -10.24
CA ALA A 379 25.89 -38.92 -11.55
C ALA A 379 24.86 -38.68 -12.66
N ALA A 380 23.69 -39.31 -12.58
CA ALA A 380 22.61 -39.08 -13.53
C ALA A 380 22.07 -37.64 -13.45
N VAL A 381 21.88 -37.09 -12.24
CA VAL A 381 21.44 -35.71 -12.02
C VAL A 381 22.45 -34.73 -12.65
N TRP A 382 23.75 -34.94 -12.40
CA TRP A 382 24.80 -34.11 -12.96
C TRP A 382 24.78 -34.05 -14.50
N HIS A 383 24.66 -35.21 -15.17
CA HIS A 383 24.55 -35.26 -16.63
C HIS A 383 23.27 -34.60 -17.15
N ARG A 384 22.15 -34.72 -16.43
CA ARG A 384 20.88 -34.07 -16.79
C ARG A 384 20.98 -32.56 -16.69
N VAL A 385 21.50 -32.05 -15.58
CA VAL A 385 21.71 -30.62 -15.35
C VAL A 385 22.70 -30.02 -16.37
N LEU A 386 23.82 -30.68 -16.65
CA LEU A 386 24.74 -30.22 -17.69
C LEU A 386 24.11 -30.16 -19.08
N ARG A 387 23.25 -31.12 -19.44
CA ARG A 387 22.52 -31.08 -20.71
C ARG A 387 21.58 -29.87 -20.78
N ALA A 388 20.96 -29.49 -19.66
CA ALA A 388 20.07 -28.32 -19.60
C ALA A 388 20.79 -26.99 -19.86
N ALA A 389 22.10 -26.91 -19.58
CA ALA A 389 22.91 -25.74 -19.93
C ALA A 389 22.87 -25.44 -21.43
N GLY A 390 22.73 -26.47 -22.29
CA GLY A 390 22.74 -26.35 -23.74
C GLY A 390 24.08 -25.91 -24.34
N LEU A 391 25.14 -25.84 -23.52
CA LEU A 391 26.50 -25.49 -23.93
C LEU A 391 27.47 -26.60 -23.52
N SER A 392 28.51 -26.77 -24.33
CA SER A 392 29.57 -27.71 -24.01
C SER A 392 30.46 -27.18 -22.89
N PRO A 393 30.84 -28.00 -21.89
CA PRO A 393 31.83 -27.65 -20.86
C PRO A 393 33.20 -27.19 -21.39
N PHE A 394 33.51 -27.50 -22.66
CA PHE A 394 34.72 -27.03 -23.32
C PHE A 394 34.59 -25.58 -23.80
N ALA A 395 33.39 -25.16 -24.22
CA ALA A 395 33.11 -23.82 -24.70
C ALA A 395 32.79 -22.84 -23.55
N GLU A 396 32.09 -23.33 -22.52
CA GLU A 396 31.77 -22.57 -21.31
C GLU A 396 32.12 -23.38 -20.06
N PRO A 397 33.35 -23.28 -19.53
CA PRO A 397 33.78 -24.09 -18.39
C PRO A 397 32.99 -23.84 -17.11
N LEU A 398 32.40 -22.66 -16.89
CA LEU A 398 31.69 -22.34 -15.64
C LEU A 398 30.43 -23.21 -15.43
N VAL A 399 29.91 -23.87 -16.48
CA VAL A 399 28.83 -24.86 -16.32
C VAL A 399 29.28 -26.01 -15.43
N LEU A 400 30.55 -26.41 -15.46
CA LEU A 400 31.06 -27.45 -14.55
C LEU A 400 30.97 -27.01 -13.09
N ARG A 401 31.35 -25.75 -12.81
CA ARG A 401 31.25 -25.17 -11.47
C ARG A 401 29.82 -25.15 -10.96
N THR A 402 28.90 -24.74 -11.83
CA THR A 402 27.47 -24.67 -11.54
C THR A 402 26.91 -26.06 -11.25
N ALA A 403 27.16 -27.04 -12.13
CA ALA A 403 26.70 -28.42 -11.96
C ALA A 403 27.25 -29.05 -10.67
N VAL A 404 28.53 -28.82 -10.38
CA VAL A 404 29.15 -29.32 -9.15
C VAL A 404 28.48 -28.72 -7.91
N GLY A 405 28.28 -27.40 -7.91
CA GLY A 405 27.65 -26.71 -6.78
C GLY A 405 26.17 -27.03 -6.59
N LEU A 406 25.47 -27.51 -7.62
CA LEU A 406 24.07 -27.97 -7.53
C LEU A 406 23.94 -29.41 -6.99
N VAL A 407 24.86 -30.30 -7.38
CA VAL A 407 24.74 -31.75 -7.09
C VAL A 407 25.42 -32.14 -5.77
N TRP A 408 26.48 -31.42 -5.40
CA TRP A 408 27.33 -31.73 -4.24
C TRP A 408 27.39 -30.57 -3.24
N GLU A 409 26.35 -29.73 -3.16
CA GLU A 409 26.29 -28.56 -2.24
C GLU A 409 26.62 -28.94 -0.78
N ASP A 410 26.07 -30.05 -0.30
CA ASP A 410 26.14 -30.44 1.12
C ASP A 410 27.23 -31.49 1.44
N ARG A 411 27.94 -32.01 0.43
CA ARG A 411 28.89 -33.13 0.62
C ARG A 411 29.86 -33.32 -0.53
N ALA A 412 31.09 -33.73 -0.21
CA ALA A 412 32.09 -34.11 -1.20
C ALA A 412 31.67 -35.34 -2.05
N PRO A 413 32.13 -35.44 -3.31
CA PRO A 413 31.89 -36.59 -4.16
C PRO A 413 32.59 -37.85 -3.64
N THR A 414 32.01 -39.01 -3.92
CA THR A 414 32.69 -40.29 -3.72
C THR A 414 33.85 -40.46 -4.72
N VAL A 415 34.72 -41.45 -4.51
CA VAL A 415 35.83 -41.74 -5.43
C VAL A 415 35.34 -42.07 -6.85
N GLU A 416 34.20 -42.76 -6.95
CA GLU A 416 33.60 -43.13 -8.23
C GLU A 416 32.99 -41.91 -8.93
N GLU A 417 32.29 -41.05 -8.18
CA GLU A 417 31.76 -39.78 -8.67
C GLU A 417 32.89 -38.82 -9.11
N ALA A 418 34.02 -38.79 -8.39
CA ALA A 418 35.17 -37.97 -8.73
C ALA A 418 35.85 -38.44 -10.03
N ARG A 419 35.93 -39.75 -10.27
CA ARG A 419 36.41 -40.30 -11.56
C ARG A 419 35.50 -39.88 -12.70
N LEU A 420 34.18 -40.01 -12.53
CA LEU A 420 33.19 -39.59 -13.52
C LEU A 420 33.31 -38.10 -13.88
N LEU A 421 33.52 -37.22 -12.88
CA LEU A 421 33.75 -35.80 -13.12
C LEU A 421 34.97 -35.57 -14.02
N LEU A 422 36.09 -36.22 -13.71
CA LEU A 422 37.35 -36.06 -14.45
C LEU A 422 37.29 -36.64 -15.87
N ASP A 423 36.50 -37.69 -16.10
CA ASP A 423 36.34 -38.29 -17.42
C ASP A 423 35.47 -37.43 -18.36
N ALA A 424 34.62 -36.57 -17.79
CA ALA A 424 33.62 -35.84 -18.55
C ALA A 424 34.10 -34.48 -19.10
N ALA A 425 35.20 -33.93 -18.60
CA ALA A 425 35.84 -32.75 -19.15
C ALA A 425 37.37 -32.77 -18.96
N THR A 426 38.09 -31.93 -19.70
CA THR A 426 39.56 -31.88 -19.55
C THR A 426 39.96 -31.30 -18.19
N SER A 427 41.15 -31.68 -17.71
CA SER A 427 41.74 -31.09 -16.49
C SER A 427 41.79 -29.55 -16.56
N ASP A 428 42.03 -28.98 -17.74
CA ASP A 428 42.06 -27.53 -17.94
C ASP A 428 40.67 -26.90 -17.78
N SER A 429 39.61 -27.53 -18.32
CA SER A 429 38.22 -27.09 -18.12
C SER A 429 37.84 -27.06 -16.64
N HIS A 430 38.20 -28.09 -15.87
CA HIS A 430 37.98 -28.12 -14.43
C HIS A 430 38.76 -27.05 -13.67
N ARG A 431 39.99 -26.77 -14.08
CA ARG A 431 40.84 -25.73 -13.48
C ARG A 431 40.27 -24.34 -13.74
N VAL A 432 39.86 -24.05 -14.98
CA VAL A 432 39.24 -22.77 -15.37
C VAL A 432 37.92 -22.56 -14.64
N ALA A 433 37.11 -23.62 -14.54
CA ALA A 433 35.86 -23.60 -13.80
C ALA A 433 36.05 -23.48 -12.28
N GLY A 434 37.25 -23.77 -11.75
CA GLY A 434 37.52 -23.76 -10.31
C GLY A 434 36.72 -24.82 -9.55
N THR A 435 36.37 -25.95 -10.17
CA THR A 435 35.52 -26.98 -9.53
C THR A 435 36.12 -27.54 -8.24
N TRP A 436 37.45 -27.57 -8.14
CA TRP A 436 38.15 -28.06 -6.96
C TRP A 436 37.86 -27.21 -5.70
N ALA A 437 37.93 -25.88 -5.82
CA ALA A 437 37.67 -24.96 -4.71
C ALA A 437 36.21 -24.95 -4.23
N ARG A 438 35.31 -25.62 -4.96
CA ARG A 438 33.91 -25.80 -4.58
C ARG A 438 33.67 -27.13 -3.87
N LEU A 439 34.55 -28.12 -4.06
CA LEU A 439 34.43 -29.48 -3.52
C LEU A 439 35.24 -29.70 -2.23
N VAL A 440 36.25 -28.85 -2.02
CA VAL A 440 37.20 -28.85 -0.89
C VAL A 440 37.18 -27.48 -0.25
#